data_AF-A0A7S3TAD3-F1
#
_entry.id   AF-A0A7S3TAD3-F1
#
_cell.length_a   1.000
_cell.length_b   1.000
_cell.length_c   1.000
_cell.angle_alpha   90.00
_cell.angle_beta   90.00
_cell.angle_gamma   90.00
#
_symmetry.space_group_name_H-M   'P 1'
#
loop_
_entity.id
_entity.type
_entity.pdbx_description
1 polymer ?
#
loop_
_entity_poly.entity_id
_entity_poly.type
_entity_poly.pdbx_seq_one_letter_code
_entity_poly.pdbx_strand_id
1 'polypeptide(L)'
;MVWSSGAIPRLSWWQVFNAMVRRERQWPGVGGRRGEWIMRRLHEDWDGNLSLGALPLPLFMNGHGYFVQAAHRSLQVSPFAVHATYSLDNHDGVAKRQRFREAGLWLADGEEYFRGRFLALNASVPPAVAAALGAARSAGQSPNHIGVHAAALRGYLAELRDALALARALRRTLVLPRWTCYVDKLWAGSDNIIGMGFMYPGSQDAPFLPFACPMDHVLSPAAWAKAEVDYRDGSFLSSPRLSPELTAAAVDVQLLERSAYDVAAAAGGGATLLPLGATAVEAAKLLGGRNGGAALLRLPHARGLLCGVGGRPAATREFNHFAQPLLRAPAWCARCAKREGCPSNLAKWLTPEQTGSPRGHGEWCLRTPPPPRFRPGQCVLNDAVT
;
A
#
# COMPACT_ATOMS: atom_id res chain seq x y z
N MET A 1 10.81 22.45 14.31
CA MET A 1 9.75 23.39 14.72
C MET A 1 8.50 22.58 15.07
N VAL A 2 8.30 22.26 16.36
CA VAL A 2 7.09 21.58 16.84
C VAL A 2 6.15 22.68 17.30
N TRP A 3 5.07 22.90 16.58
CA TRP A 3 4.02 23.77 17.09
C TRP A 3 3.20 22.98 18.14
N SER A 4 2.74 23.64 19.23
CA SER A 4 1.90 23.09 20.32
C SER A 4 0.46 23.67 20.30
N SER A 5 -0.58 22.82 20.21
CA SER A 5 -1.92 23.17 19.68
C SER A 5 -2.81 23.76 20.76
N GLY A 6 -2.20 24.33 21.80
CA GLY A 6 -2.89 24.82 22.98
C GLY A 6 -3.86 25.98 22.70
N ALA A 7 -3.80 26.60 21.53
CA ALA A 7 -4.60 27.79 21.24
C ALA A 7 -6.03 27.51 20.72
N ILE A 8 -6.34 26.32 20.17
CA ILE A 8 -7.69 26.00 19.66
C ILE A 8 -8.05 24.54 19.98
N PRO A 9 -8.93 24.27 20.96
CA PRO A 9 -9.16 22.91 21.48
C PRO A 9 -9.82 21.90 20.52
N ARG A 10 -9.95 22.19 19.21
CA ARG A 10 -10.76 21.38 18.28
C ARG A 10 -10.23 21.27 16.86
N LEU A 11 -9.08 21.86 16.53
CA LEU A 11 -8.52 21.82 15.17
C LEU A 11 -7.12 21.21 15.19
N SER A 12 -6.84 20.32 14.24
CA SER A 12 -5.49 19.82 13.99
C SER A 12 -4.62 20.93 13.39
N TRP A 13 -3.30 20.81 13.51
CA TRP A 13 -2.32 21.75 12.93
C TRP A 13 -2.56 22.09 11.47
N TRP A 14 -2.94 21.07 10.70
CA TRP A 14 -3.24 21.20 9.28
C TRP A 14 -4.53 21.97 9.04
N GLN A 15 -5.54 21.81 9.88
CA GLN A 15 -6.78 22.57 9.78
C GLN A 15 -6.54 24.05 10.09
N VAL A 16 -5.66 24.36 11.06
CA VAL A 16 -5.22 25.74 11.32
C VAL A 16 -4.44 26.29 10.14
N PHE A 17 -3.44 25.56 9.62
CA PHE A 17 -2.64 26.00 8.48
C PHE A 17 -3.46 26.18 7.20
N ASN A 18 -4.36 25.24 6.91
CA ASN A 18 -5.27 25.35 5.76
C ASN A 18 -6.25 26.52 5.90
N ALA A 19 -6.71 26.83 7.12
CA ALA A 19 -7.51 28.03 7.36
C ALA A 19 -6.69 29.32 7.13
N MET A 20 -5.42 29.34 7.54
CA MET A 20 -4.50 30.48 7.31
C MET A 20 -4.24 30.74 5.83
N VAL A 21 -4.11 29.68 5.01
CA VAL A 21 -3.82 29.81 3.57
C VAL A 21 -5.08 30.13 2.75
N ARG A 22 -6.26 29.70 3.19
CA ARG A 22 -7.52 29.85 2.43
C ARG A 22 -8.28 31.14 2.71
N ARG A 23 -7.96 31.88 3.77
CA ARG A 23 -8.65 33.12 4.14
C ARG A 23 -7.64 34.21 4.48
N GLU A 24 -7.69 35.31 3.74
CA GLU A 24 -6.82 36.46 3.94
C GLU A 24 -6.89 36.94 5.41
N ARG A 25 -5.73 37.15 6.04
CA ARG A 25 -5.56 37.67 7.42
C ARG A 25 -6.11 36.81 8.56
N GLN A 26 -6.50 35.56 8.34
CA GLN A 26 -6.82 34.67 9.46
C GLN A 26 -5.55 33.96 9.94
N TRP A 27 -4.94 34.47 11.02
CA TRP A 27 -3.75 33.89 11.67
C TRP A 27 -4.06 33.46 13.10
N PRO A 28 -4.77 32.33 13.32
CA PRO A 28 -5.16 31.93 14.65
C PRO A 28 -3.91 31.62 15.50
N GLY A 29 -3.67 32.44 16.53
CA GLY A 29 -2.52 32.28 17.45
C GLY A 29 -1.20 32.91 16.99
N VAL A 30 -1.12 33.47 15.78
CA VAL A 30 0.09 34.14 15.25
C VAL A 30 -0.18 35.63 14.97
N GLY A 31 -1.44 36.02 14.83
CA GLY A 31 -1.85 37.42 14.74
C GLY A 31 -2.27 38.02 16.09
N GLY A 32 -1.64 39.13 16.46
CA GLY A 32 -2.02 40.00 17.59
C GLY A 32 -1.09 39.93 18.81
N ARG A 33 -1.26 40.89 19.74
CA ARG A 33 -0.49 41.09 21.00
C ARG A 33 -0.30 39.83 21.88
N ARG A 34 -0.99 38.73 21.61
CA ARG A 34 -0.90 37.45 22.36
C ARG A 34 0.08 36.43 21.78
N GLY A 35 0.66 36.64 20.59
CA GLY A 35 1.65 35.73 19.97
C GLY A 35 3.12 36.18 20.11
N GLU A 36 3.34 37.45 20.44
CA GLU A 36 4.67 38.10 20.53
C GLU A 36 5.60 37.42 21.55
N TRP A 37 5.05 36.92 22.66
CA TRP A 37 5.81 36.25 23.71
C TRP A 37 6.46 34.94 23.24
N ILE A 38 5.85 34.22 22.29
CA ILE A 38 6.41 32.96 21.76
C ILE A 38 7.66 33.25 20.94
N MET A 39 7.61 34.30 20.11
CA MET A 39 8.71 34.70 19.25
C MET A 39 9.89 35.23 20.07
N ARG A 40 9.64 36.09 21.07
CA ARG A 40 10.68 36.57 22.01
C ARG A 40 11.32 35.46 22.85
N ARG A 41 10.59 34.39 23.18
CA ARG A 41 11.11 33.27 23.98
C ARG A 41 11.98 32.30 23.17
N LEU A 42 11.68 32.12 21.88
CA LEU A 42 12.44 31.23 21.01
C LEU A 42 13.63 31.94 20.34
N HIS A 43 13.56 33.27 20.23
CA HIS A 43 14.57 34.12 19.63
C HIS A 43 14.71 35.40 20.47
N GLU A 44 15.60 35.39 21.45
CA GLU A 44 15.81 36.51 22.38
C GLU A 44 16.25 37.80 21.66
N ASP A 45 16.91 37.66 20.51
CA ASP A 45 17.38 38.78 19.66
C ASP A 45 16.36 39.20 18.57
N TRP A 46 15.09 38.78 18.68
CA TRP A 46 14.09 39.12 17.66
C TRP A 46 13.71 40.61 17.70
N ASP A 47 14.02 41.32 16.60
CA ASP A 47 13.87 42.77 16.41
C ASP A 47 12.41 43.25 16.16
N GLY A 48 11.43 42.35 16.27
CA GLY A 48 10.03 42.64 16.02
C GLY A 48 9.56 42.48 14.57
N ASN A 49 10.45 42.11 13.63
CA ASN A 49 10.10 41.89 12.23
C ASN A 49 10.15 40.39 11.87
N LEU A 50 9.02 39.69 12.01
CA LEU A 50 8.86 38.33 11.49
C LEU A 50 8.05 38.36 10.19
N SER A 51 8.69 37.99 9.09
CA SER A 51 7.98 37.70 7.83
C SER A 51 7.66 36.21 7.74
N LEU A 52 6.37 35.88 7.69
CA LEU A 52 5.88 34.53 7.45
C LEU A 52 5.32 34.45 6.03
N GLY A 53 5.85 33.53 5.23
CA GLY A 53 5.35 33.20 3.90
C GLY A 53 4.83 31.77 3.86
N ALA A 54 3.67 31.56 3.23
CA ALA A 54 3.21 30.22 2.90
C ALA A 54 3.84 29.79 1.57
N LEU A 55 4.47 28.61 1.55
CA LEU A 55 4.94 28.02 0.31
C LEU A 55 3.75 27.42 -0.46
N PRO A 56 3.65 27.65 -1.78
CA PRO A 56 2.52 27.14 -2.56
C PRO A 56 2.60 25.62 -2.63
N LEU A 57 1.55 24.94 -2.17
CA LEU A 57 1.46 23.48 -2.13
C LEU A 57 1.76 22.81 -3.50
N PRO A 58 1.35 23.36 -4.66
CA PRO A 58 1.70 22.77 -5.96
C PRO A 58 3.21 22.67 -6.22
N LEU A 59 4.02 23.54 -5.64
CA LEU A 59 5.47 23.59 -5.85
C LEU A 59 6.27 22.97 -4.69
N PHE A 60 5.70 22.90 -3.49
CA PHE A 60 6.31 22.33 -2.28
C PHE A 60 5.38 21.28 -1.68
N MET A 61 5.27 20.14 -2.36
CA MET A 61 4.25 19.14 -2.03
C MET A 61 4.57 18.38 -0.74
N ASN A 62 3.55 18.25 0.11
CA ASN A 62 3.59 17.33 1.23
C ASN A 62 3.36 15.88 0.77
N GLY A 63 3.47 14.93 1.71
CA GLY A 63 3.44 13.51 1.39
C GLY A 63 2.09 13.06 0.82
N HIS A 64 0.99 13.59 1.32
CA HIS A 64 -0.35 13.25 0.82
C HIS A 64 -0.60 13.82 -0.58
N GLY A 65 -0.26 15.08 -0.81
CA GLY A 65 -0.41 15.74 -2.10
C GLY A 65 0.40 15.07 -3.22
N TYR A 66 1.64 14.65 -2.94
CA TYR A 66 2.48 14.01 -3.95
C TYR A 66 2.22 12.51 -4.09
N PHE A 67 2.28 11.74 -3.00
CA PHE A 67 2.29 10.27 -3.05
C PHE A 67 0.90 9.62 -3.00
N VAL A 68 -0.16 10.37 -2.64
CA VAL A 68 -1.54 9.84 -2.57
C VAL A 68 -2.40 10.52 -3.63
N GLN A 69 -2.51 11.85 -3.60
CA GLN A 69 -3.34 12.57 -4.56
C GLN A 69 -2.72 12.66 -5.96
N ALA A 70 -1.40 12.46 -6.09
CA ALA A 70 -0.64 12.73 -7.30
C ALA A 70 -0.95 14.12 -7.90
N ALA A 71 -1.13 15.12 -7.03
CA ALA A 71 -1.66 16.44 -7.40
C ALA A 71 -0.81 17.14 -8.47
N HIS A 72 0.50 16.85 -8.54
CA HIS A 72 1.41 17.41 -9.54
C HIS A 72 0.99 17.04 -10.97
N ARG A 73 0.38 15.86 -11.16
CA ARG A 73 -0.11 15.41 -12.46
C ARG A 73 -1.38 16.15 -12.86
N SER A 74 -2.35 16.24 -11.94
CA SER A 74 -3.62 16.93 -12.18
C SER A 74 -3.44 18.42 -12.41
N LEU A 75 -2.49 19.04 -11.70
CA LEU A 75 -2.15 20.45 -11.84
C LEU A 75 -1.11 20.72 -12.93
N GLN A 76 -0.54 19.67 -13.53
CA GLN A 76 0.51 19.75 -14.56
C GLN A 76 1.71 20.61 -14.14
N VAL A 77 2.12 20.48 -12.88
CA VAL A 77 3.27 21.20 -12.31
C VAL A 77 4.41 20.23 -12.02
N SER A 78 5.64 20.72 -12.10
CA SER A 78 6.82 20.03 -11.57
C SER A 78 7.17 20.64 -10.21
N PRO A 79 6.97 19.94 -9.09
CA PRO A 79 7.28 20.50 -7.77
C PRO A 79 8.78 20.76 -7.63
N PHE A 80 9.15 21.88 -6.99
CA PHE A 80 10.53 22.15 -6.59
C PHE A 80 10.98 21.24 -5.46
N ALA A 81 10.06 20.90 -4.55
CA ALA A 81 10.35 20.03 -3.42
C ALA A 81 9.18 19.08 -3.14
N VAL A 82 9.54 17.87 -2.72
CA VAL A 82 8.60 16.85 -2.25
C VAL A 82 9.04 16.40 -0.87
N HIS A 83 8.14 16.49 0.10
CA HIS A 83 8.41 16.04 1.47
C HIS A 83 7.53 14.83 1.79
N ALA A 84 8.13 13.68 2.06
CA ALA A 84 7.45 12.50 2.60
C ALA A 84 7.03 12.66 4.08
N THR A 85 6.20 13.66 4.37
CA THR A 85 5.52 13.81 5.66
C THR A 85 4.46 12.72 5.85
N TYR A 86 4.26 12.26 7.08
CA TYR A 86 3.18 11.32 7.44
C TYR A 86 3.24 9.95 6.76
N SER A 87 4.44 9.38 6.56
CA SER A 87 4.54 7.95 6.26
C SER A 87 3.89 7.15 7.39
N LEU A 88 3.09 6.14 7.08
CA LEU A 88 2.16 5.52 8.04
C LEU A 88 2.76 4.31 8.79
N ASP A 89 4.08 4.14 8.66
CA ASP A 89 4.87 3.12 9.34
C ASP A 89 6.08 3.80 9.98
N ASN A 90 6.13 3.81 11.32
CA ASN A 90 7.15 4.42 12.19
C ASN A 90 7.56 5.88 11.94
N HIS A 91 7.02 6.56 10.92
CA HIS A 91 7.41 7.90 10.48
C HIS A 91 8.93 8.07 10.19
N ASP A 92 9.64 6.98 9.96
CA ASP A 92 11.09 6.92 9.90
C ASP A 92 11.65 7.03 8.46
N GLY A 93 12.98 6.94 8.34
CA GLY A 93 13.67 6.98 7.05
C GLY A 93 13.39 5.78 6.14
N VAL A 94 12.95 4.62 6.68
CA VAL A 94 12.65 3.42 5.89
C VAL A 94 11.38 3.65 5.08
N ALA A 95 10.30 4.05 5.75
CA ALA A 95 9.03 4.29 5.07
C ALA A 95 9.12 5.48 4.10
N LYS A 96 9.83 6.56 4.47
CA LYS A 96 10.06 7.71 3.59
C LYS A 96 10.82 7.33 2.33
N ARG A 97 11.94 6.60 2.46
CA ARG A 97 12.72 6.09 1.33
C ARG A 97 11.84 5.24 0.40
N GLN A 98 10.99 4.39 0.97
CA GLN A 98 10.09 3.56 0.17
C GLN A 98 9.10 4.41 -0.66
N ARG A 99 8.53 5.48 -0.10
CA ARG A 99 7.68 6.42 -0.87
C ARG A 99 8.41 7.03 -2.05
N PHE A 100 9.65 7.47 -1.84
CA PHE A 100 10.45 8.05 -2.91
C PHE A 100 10.83 7.00 -3.98
N ARG A 101 11.11 5.76 -3.59
CA ARG A 101 11.34 4.65 -4.54
C ARG A 101 10.10 4.38 -5.39
N GLU A 102 8.94 4.19 -4.76
CA GLU A 102 7.67 3.94 -5.45
C GLU A 102 7.28 5.03 -6.45
N ALA A 103 7.72 6.27 -6.18
CA ALA A 103 7.52 7.44 -7.03
C ALA A 103 8.62 7.65 -8.10
N GLY A 104 9.67 6.83 -8.12
CA GLY A 104 10.81 7.01 -9.03
C GLY A 104 11.70 8.22 -8.70
N LEU A 105 11.63 8.74 -7.48
CA LEU A 105 12.39 9.90 -7.01
C LEU A 105 13.63 9.53 -6.18
N TRP A 106 13.79 8.25 -5.84
CA TRP A 106 14.94 7.79 -5.06
C TRP A 106 16.11 7.39 -5.95
N LEU A 107 17.12 8.27 -6.05
CA LEU A 107 18.28 8.07 -6.93
C LEU A 107 19.50 7.44 -6.22
N ALA A 108 19.43 7.26 -4.91
CA ALA A 108 20.57 6.82 -4.10
C ALA A 108 20.81 5.30 -4.12
N ASP A 109 19.97 4.51 -4.78
CA ASP A 109 20.20 3.07 -4.94
C ASP A 109 21.35 2.80 -5.93
N GLY A 110 22.26 1.89 -5.59
CA GLY A 110 23.35 1.50 -6.48
C GLY A 110 22.91 0.52 -7.58
N GLU A 111 23.86 0.11 -8.42
CA GLU A 111 23.62 -0.83 -9.53
C GLU A 111 23.20 -2.22 -9.04
N GLU A 112 23.60 -2.61 -7.83
CA GLU A 112 23.19 -3.86 -7.17
C GLU A 112 21.67 -3.96 -7.01
N TYR A 113 20.97 -2.83 -6.87
CA TYR A 113 19.51 -2.83 -6.79
C TYR A 113 18.86 -3.34 -8.09
N PHE A 114 19.48 -3.11 -9.25
CA PHE A 114 18.94 -3.47 -10.56
C PHE A 114 19.43 -4.82 -11.09
N ARG A 115 20.32 -5.51 -10.35
CA ARG A 115 20.89 -6.80 -10.74
C ARG A 115 20.23 -7.95 -9.98
N GLY A 116 20.14 -9.10 -10.63
CA GLY A 116 19.69 -10.34 -10.00
C GLY A 116 18.62 -11.05 -10.80
N ARG A 117 17.85 -11.90 -10.09
CA ARG A 117 16.74 -12.67 -10.67
C ARG A 117 15.47 -12.28 -9.97
N PHE A 118 14.47 -11.90 -10.75
CA PHE A 118 13.24 -11.29 -10.28
C PHE A 118 12.04 -12.19 -10.56
N LEU A 119 11.06 -12.09 -9.66
CA LEU A 119 9.71 -12.59 -9.83
C LEU A 119 8.76 -11.40 -9.74
N ALA A 120 8.02 -11.10 -10.79
CA ALA A 120 7.07 -10.01 -10.83
C ALA A 120 5.63 -10.50 -11.03
N LEU A 121 4.69 -9.74 -10.49
CA LEU A 121 3.25 -9.95 -10.71
C LEU A 121 2.72 -8.84 -11.61
N ASN A 122 1.96 -9.19 -12.64
CA ASN A 122 1.35 -8.22 -13.58
C ASN A 122 0.12 -7.47 -13.00
N ALA A 123 0.02 -7.36 -11.68
CA ALA A 123 -0.97 -6.54 -10.95
C ALA A 123 -2.43 -6.65 -11.45
N SER A 124 -2.89 -7.85 -11.81
CA SER A 124 -4.27 -8.06 -12.22
C SER A 124 -5.25 -7.87 -11.05
N VAL A 125 -6.42 -7.26 -11.31
CA VAL A 125 -7.44 -6.98 -10.30
C VAL A 125 -7.97 -8.30 -9.71
N PRO A 126 -7.94 -8.51 -8.38
CA PRO A 126 -8.49 -9.72 -7.78
C PRO A 126 -9.99 -9.89 -8.08
N PRO A 127 -10.49 -11.11 -8.33
CA PRO A 127 -11.91 -11.35 -8.66
C PRO A 127 -12.89 -10.75 -7.65
N ALA A 128 -12.63 -10.92 -6.35
CA ALA A 128 -13.45 -10.33 -5.29
C ALA A 128 -13.51 -8.79 -5.36
N VAL A 129 -12.43 -8.14 -5.82
CA VAL A 129 -12.41 -6.68 -6.04
C VAL A 129 -13.23 -6.33 -7.26
N ALA A 130 -13.07 -7.06 -8.38
CA ALA A 130 -13.86 -6.87 -9.58
C ALA A 130 -15.37 -7.04 -9.30
N ALA A 131 -15.75 -8.05 -8.51
CA ALA A 131 -17.11 -8.28 -8.07
C ALA A 131 -17.64 -7.13 -7.20
N ALA A 132 -16.86 -6.68 -6.22
CA ALA A 132 -17.25 -5.54 -5.38
C ALA A 132 -17.42 -4.25 -6.19
N LEU A 133 -16.53 -3.99 -7.16
CA LEU A 133 -16.66 -2.87 -8.09
C LEU A 133 -17.92 -3.00 -8.96
N GLY A 134 -18.23 -4.20 -9.46
CA GLY A 134 -19.45 -4.48 -10.22
C GLY A 134 -20.70 -4.22 -9.38
N ALA A 135 -20.74 -4.74 -8.15
CA ALA A 135 -21.86 -4.54 -7.22
C ALA A 135 -22.09 -3.06 -6.90
N ALA A 136 -21.02 -2.29 -6.64
CA ALA A 136 -21.13 -0.86 -6.39
C ALA A 136 -21.73 -0.13 -7.61
N ARG A 137 -21.27 -0.44 -8.82
CA ARG A 137 -21.82 0.14 -10.06
C ARG A 137 -23.28 -0.20 -10.28
N SER A 138 -23.67 -1.47 -10.12
CA SER A 138 -25.06 -1.92 -10.28
C SER A 138 -26.00 -1.28 -9.26
N ALA A 139 -25.49 -0.90 -8.08
CA ALA A 139 -26.24 -0.20 -7.05
C ALA A 139 -26.23 1.34 -7.21
N GLY A 140 -25.60 1.89 -8.26
CA GLY A 140 -25.43 3.34 -8.44
C GLY A 140 -24.56 4.00 -7.36
N GLN A 141 -23.72 3.22 -6.67
CA GLN A 141 -22.84 3.69 -5.60
C GLN A 141 -21.44 4.00 -6.13
N SER A 142 -20.74 4.93 -5.47
CA SER A 142 -19.31 5.14 -5.72
C SER A 142 -18.53 3.86 -5.40
N PRO A 143 -17.64 3.38 -6.28
CA PRO A 143 -16.76 2.24 -5.99
C PRO A 143 -15.68 2.57 -4.96
N ASN A 144 -15.49 3.84 -4.63
CA ASN A 144 -14.51 4.32 -3.66
C ASN A 144 -15.10 4.29 -2.25
N HIS A 145 -15.25 3.08 -1.71
CA HIS A 145 -15.76 2.87 -0.37
C HIS A 145 -15.05 1.71 0.34
N ILE A 146 -15.27 1.63 1.65
CA ILE A 146 -14.52 0.72 2.52
C ILE A 146 -14.74 -0.77 2.21
N GLY A 147 -15.87 -1.15 1.61
CA GLY A 147 -16.15 -2.54 1.22
C GLY A 147 -15.23 -3.02 0.09
N VAL A 148 -15.15 -2.25 -1.00
CA VAL A 148 -14.21 -2.53 -2.10
C VAL A 148 -12.77 -2.50 -1.59
N HIS A 149 -12.44 -1.53 -0.72
CA HIS A 149 -11.11 -1.43 -0.16
C HIS A 149 -10.72 -2.63 0.72
N ALA A 150 -11.65 -3.15 1.55
CA ALA A 150 -11.42 -4.34 2.35
C ALA A 150 -11.22 -5.60 1.48
N ALA A 151 -12.00 -5.75 0.41
CA ALA A 151 -11.81 -6.82 -0.56
C ALA A 151 -10.42 -6.73 -1.23
N ALA A 152 -9.98 -5.51 -1.55
CA ALA A 152 -8.67 -5.25 -2.15
C ALA A 152 -7.53 -5.65 -1.22
N LEU A 153 -7.51 -5.16 0.03
CA LEU A 153 -6.46 -5.51 1.00
C LEU A 153 -6.37 -7.03 1.23
N ARG A 154 -7.51 -7.71 1.36
CA ARG A 154 -7.53 -9.18 1.51
C ARG A 154 -6.94 -9.89 0.30
N GLY A 155 -7.33 -9.48 -0.91
CA GLY A 155 -6.80 -10.03 -2.16
C GLY A 155 -5.29 -9.83 -2.30
N TYR A 156 -4.80 -8.63 -1.95
CA TYR A 156 -3.37 -8.30 -2.01
C TYR A 156 -2.53 -9.16 -1.06
N LEU A 157 -2.97 -9.33 0.19
CA LEU A 157 -2.23 -10.16 1.15
C LEU A 157 -2.26 -11.65 0.78
N ALA A 158 -3.40 -12.15 0.30
CA ALA A 158 -3.52 -13.52 -0.19
C ALA A 158 -2.53 -13.80 -1.33
N GLU A 159 -2.53 -12.94 -2.34
CA GLU A 159 -1.60 -13.05 -3.46
C GLU A 159 -0.14 -12.97 -3.02
N LEU A 160 0.16 -12.06 -2.09
CA LEU A 160 1.51 -11.87 -1.56
C LEU A 160 2.03 -13.10 -0.80
N ARG A 161 1.17 -13.85 -0.09
CA ARG A 161 1.56 -15.10 0.59
C ARG A 161 2.16 -16.10 -0.39
N ASP A 162 1.46 -16.33 -1.50
CA ASP A 162 1.85 -17.32 -2.50
C ASP A 162 3.06 -16.83 -3.29
N ALA A 163 3.10 -15.54 -3.63
CA ALA A 163 4.24 -14.91 -4.30
C ALA A 163 5.54 -14.98 -3.46
N LEU A 164 5.46 -14.73 -2.15
CA LEU A 164 6.60 -14.85 -1.23
C LEU A 164 7.14 -16.28 -1.16
N ALA A 165 6.25 -17.27 -1.05
CA ALA A 165 6.64 -18.68 -1.02
C ALA A 165 7.32 -19.10 -2.33
N LEU A 166 6.75 -18.70 -3.48
CA LEU A 166 7.32 -19.01 -4.79
C LEU A 166 8.67 -18.30 -5.00
N ALA A 167 8.77 -17.01 -4.68
CA ALA A 167 10.01 -16.24 -4.79
C ALA A 167 11.15 -16.88 -3.99
N ARG A 168 10.85 -17.32 -2.75
CA ARG A 168 11.81 -18.01 -1.88
C ARG A 168 12.22 -19.38 -2.45
N ALA A 169 11.26 -20.16 -2.95
CA ALA A 169 11.55 -21.47 -3.56
C ALA A 169 12.42 -21.34 -4.84
N LEU A 170 12.21 -20.28 -5.61
CA LEU A 170 12.99 -19.98 -6.83
C LEU A 170 14.32 -19.25 -6.55
N ARG A 171 14.52 -18.75 -5.31
CA ARG A 171 15.62 -17.83 -4.95
C ARG A 171 15.66 -16.61 -5.88
N ARG A 172 14.52 -15.91 -5.96
CA ARG A 172 14.30 -14.70 -6.74
C ARG A 172 13.86 -13.56 -5.83
N THR A 173 14.29 -12.34 -6.14
CA THR A 173 13.82 -11.11 -5.50
C THR A 173 12.39 -10.84 -6.00
N LEU A 174 11.46 -10.67 -5.07
CA LEU A 174 10.07 -10.38 -5.41
C LEU A 174 9.94 -8.90 -5.79
N VAL A 175 9.33 -8.64 -6.95
CA VAL A 175 8.84 -7.32 -7.34
C VAL A 175 7.39 -7.22 -6.89
N LEU A 176 7.13 -6.36 -5.91
CA LEU A 176 5.79 -6.10 -5.41
C LEU A 176 4.93 -5.49 -6.51
N PRO A 177 3.66 -5.89 -6.65
CA PRO A 177 2.75 -5.27 -7.60
C PRO A 177 2.41 -3.84 -7.16
N ARG A 178 2.00 -3.00 -8.12
CA ARG A 178 1.35 -1.73 -7.78
C ARG A 178 -0.10 -1.98 -7.39
N TRP A 179 -0.37 -1.95 -6.10
CA TRP A 179 -1.73 -2.07 -5.56
C TRP A 179 -2.54 -0.80 -5.79
N THR A 180 -3.87 -0.93 -5.67
CA THR A 180 -4.82 0.17 -5.77
C THR A 180 -5.54 0.36 -4.44
N CYS A 181 -5.65 1.60 -3.97
CA CYS A 181 -6.42 1.97 -2.80
C CYS A 181 -7.65 2.78 -3.18
N TYR A 182 -8.79 2.39 -2.60
CA TYR A 182 -10.14 2.91 -2.90
C TYR A 182 -10.67 3.84 -1.81
N VAL A 183 -9.93 3.94 -0.71
CA VAL A 183 -10.20 4.79 0.44
C VAL A 183 -8.87 5.45 0.79
N ASP A 184 -8.93 6.65 1.35
CA ASP A 184 -7.77 7.39 1.84
C ASP A 184 -7.41 6.97 3.29
N LYS A 185 -6.13 7.07 3.66
CA LYS A 185 -5.62 6.62 4.96
C LYS A 185 -5.10 7.80 5.74
N LEU A 186 -5.63 8.00 6.94
CA LEU A 186 -5.18 9.06 7.84
C LEU A 186 -4.27 8.54 8.93
N TRP A 187 -3.36 9.42 9.35
CA TRP A 187 -2.64 9.26 10.59
C TRP A 187 -3.62 9.21 11.77
N ALA A 188 -3.40 8.26 12.68
CA ALA A 188 -4.13 8.09 13.93
C ALA A 188 -5.68 8.06 13.84
N GLY A 189 -6.28 7.82 12.67
CA GLY A 189 -7.74 7.86 12.54
C GLY A 189 -8.37 9.21 12.93
N SER A 190 -7.62 10.31 12.82
CA SER A 190 -7.98 11.60 13.42
C SER A 190 -9.29 12.22 12.91
N ASP A 191 -9.71 11.88 11.69
CA ASP A 191 -10.85 12.51 11.03
C ASP A 191 -11.84 11.51 10.42
N ASN A 192 -13.07 11.99 10.19
CA ASN A 192 -14.17 11.19 9.67
C ASN A 192 -14.14 11.21 8.14
N ILE A 193 -13.33 10.33 7.54
CA ILE A 193 -13.33 10.15 6.08
C ILE A 193 -14.62 9.55 5.54
N ILE A 194 -15.37 8.81 6.37
CA ILE A 194 -16.59 8.11 5.94
C ILE A 194 -17.66 9.14 5.53
N GLY A 195 -17.79 10.22 6.31
CA GLY A 195 -18.65 11.35 5.98
C GLY A 195 -18.11 12.26 4.86
N MET A 196 -16.86 12.05 4.44
CA MET A 196 -16.14 12.91 3.50
C MET A 196 -15.80 12.19 2.18
N GLY A 197 -16.66 11.24 1.77
CA GLY A 197 -16.48 10.49 0.52
C GLY A 197 -15.25 9.59 0.50
N PHE A 198 -14.82 9.11 1.68
CA PHE A 198 -13.60 8.32 1.89
C PHE A 198 -12.29 9.04 1.57
N MET A 199 -12.30 10.38 1.56
CA MET A 199 -11.14 11.23 1.27
C MET A 199 -10.74 12.06 2.50
N TYR A 200 -9.47 12.45 2.59
CA TYR A 200 -8.99 13.38 3.62
C TYR A 200 -9.80 14.69 3.63
N PRO A 201 -10.22 15.23 4.79
CA PRO A 201 -10.94 16.50 4.84
C PRO A 201 -10.18 17.65 4.16
N GLY A 202 -10.81 18.33 3.20
CA GLY A 202 -10.22 19.39 2.40
C GLY A 202 -9.53 18.92 1.11
N SER A 203 -9.59 17.62 0.79
CA SER A 203 -9.11 17.04 -0.49
C SER A 203 -10.23 16.66 -1.46
N GLN A 204 -11.49 16.92 -1.11
CA GLN A 204 -12.68 16.61 -1.91
C GLN A 204 -12.72 17.39 -3.24
N ASP A 205 -11.98 18.50 -3.31
CA ASP A 205 -11.92 19.38 -4.48
C ASP A 205 -11.24 18.73 -5.70
N ALA A 206 -10.59 17.56 -5.53
CA ALA A 206 -9.96 16.81 -6.61
C ALA A 206 -10.24 15.29 -6.49
N PRO A 207 -10.79 14.61 -7.51
CA PRO A 207 -11.13 13.19 -7.45
C PRO A 207 -9.88 12.31 -7.64
N PHE A 208 -9.09 12.10 -6.58
CA PHE A 208 -7.88 11.26 -6.62
C PHE A 208 -8.13 9.77 -6.29
N LEU A 209 -9.35 9.40 -5.87
CA LEU A 209 -9.70 8.00 -5.63
C LEU A 209 -10.19 7.33 -6.93
N PRO A 210 -9.76 6.10 -7.24
CA PRO A 210 -8.73 5.34 -6.52
C PRO A 210 -7.30 5.79 -6.90
N PHE A 211 -6.32 5.52 -6.04
CA PHE A 211 -4.90 5.84 -6.27
C PHE A 211 -4.01 4.60 -6.15
N ALA A 212 -2.79 4.70 -6.71
CA ALA A 212 -1.75 3.68 -6.54
C ALA A 212 -1.35 3.61 -5.06
N CYS A 213 -1.60 2.48 -4.42
CA CYS A 213 -1.47 2.35 -2.99
C CYS A 213 0.01 2.26 -2.57
N PRO A 214 0.48 3.19 -1.74
CA PRO A 214 1.82 3.14 -1.18
C PRO A 214 2.03 1.91 -0.29
N MET A 215 3.25 1.38 -0.24
CA MET A 215 3.55 0.17 0.53
C MET A 215 3.17 0.30 2.01
N ASP A 216 3.43 1.43 2.66
CA ASP A 216 3.09 1.69 4.07
C ASP A 216 1.57 1.86 4.33
N HIS A 217 0.74 1.85 3.29
CA HIS A 217 -0.71 1.75 3.44
C HIS A 217 -1.13 0.29 3.64
N VAL A 218 -0.50 -0.64 2.92
CA VAL A 218 -0.89 -2.06 2.84
C VAL A 218 0.00 -2.98 3.69
N LEU A 219 1.28 -2.64 3.86
CA LEU A 219 2.32 -3.40 4.54
C LEU A 219 3.11 -2.50 5.50
N SER A 220 4.01 -3.08 6.29
CA SER A 220 4.97 -2.34 7.11
C SER A 220 6.37 -2.41 6.49
N PRO A 221 6.86 -1.35 5.82
CA PRO A 221 8.25 -1.25 5.39
C PRO A 221 9.29 -1.58 6.48
N ALA A 222 9.04 -1.19 7.73
CA ALA A 222 9.89 -1.48 8.88
C ALA A 222 9.93 -2.97 9.22
N ALA A 223 8.79 -3.67 9.16
CA ALA A 223 8.75 -5.13 9.33
C ALA A 223 9.53 -5.86 8.23
N TRP A 224 9.43 -5.39 6.99
CA TRP A 224 10.16 -5.93 5.85
C TRP A 224 11.67 -5.67 5.95
N ALA A 225 12.07 -4.47 6.36
CA ALA A 225 13.46 -4.12 6.60
C ALA A 225 14.06 -4.95 7.76
N LYS A 226 13.31 -5.11 8.86
CA LYS A 226 13.72 -5.93 10.01
C LYS A 226 13.89 -7.41 9.66
N ALA A 227 13.09 -7.91 8.73
CA ALA A 227 13.19 -9.29 8.24
C ALA A 227 14.25 -9.45 7.13
N GLU A 228 14.98 -8.39 6.80
CA GLU A 228 16.03 -8.37 5.78
C GLU A 228 15.57 -8.94 4.43
N VAL A 229 14.30 -8.67 4.08
CA VAL A 229 13.73 -9.13 2.83
C VAL A 229 14.20 -8.21 1.71
N ASP A 230 14.93 -8.77 0.76
CA ASP A 230 15.21 -8.09 -0.50
C ASP A 230 13.95 -8.11 -1.39
N TYR A 231 13.50 -6.92 -1.81
CA TYR A 231 12.35 -6.75 -2.69
C TYR A 231 12.50 -5.52 -3.56
N ARG A 232 11.71 -5.46 -4.64
CA ARG A 232 11.56 -4.28 -5.49
C ARG A 232 10.13 -3.82 -5.46
N ASP A 233 9.89 -2.52 -5.54
CA ASP A 233 8.54 -1.99 -5.66
C ASP A 233 8.04 -2.04 -7.11
N GLY A 234 6.75 -1.81 -7.33
CA GLY A 234 6.17 -1.92 -8.66
C GLY A 234 6.69 -0.91 -9.69
N SER A 235 7.34 0.18 -9.27
CA SER A 235 7.98 1.14 -10.18
C SER A 235 9.28 0.60 -10.78
N PHE A 236 9.87 -0.44 -10.17
CA PHE A 236 11.13 -1.05 -10.59
C PHE A 236 11.14 -1.45 -12.05
N LEU A 237 10.05 -2.08 -12.51
CA LEU A 237 9.89 -2.54 -13.89
C LEU A 237 9.83 -1.39 -14.91
N SER A 238 9.49 -0.18 -14.45
CA SER A 238 9.47 1.04 -15.27
C SER A 238 10.70 1.93 -15.05
N SER A 239 11.68 1.49 -14.24
CA SER A 239 12.87 2.29 -13.97
C SER A 239 13.73 2.42 -15.23
N PRO A 240 14.17 3.63 -15.62
CA PRO A 240 15.09 3.80 -16.74
C PRO A 240 16.48 3.19 -16.46
N ARG A 241 16.77 2.84 -15.20
CA ARG A 241 18.02 2.17 -14.80
C ARG A 241 17.94 0.65 -14.90
N LEU A 242 16.77 0.07 -15.13
CA LEU A 242 16.65 -1.36 -15.37
C LEU A 242 17.14 -1.68 -16.80
N SER A 243 18.03 -2.65 -16.95
CA SER A 243 18.53 -3.02 -18.29
C SER A 243 17.35 -3.38 -19.22
N PRO A 244 17.27 -2.79 -20.43
CA PRO A 244 16.28 -3.17 -21.43
C PRO A 244 16.33 -4.67 -21.79
N GLU A 245 17.51 -5.30 -21.72
CA GLU A 245 17.68 -6.73 -22.01
C GLU A 245 16.96 -7.60 -20.99
N LEU A 246 16.94 -7.18 -19.72
CA LEU A 246 16.25 -7.91 -18.66
C LEU A 246 14.73 -7.90 -18.89
N THR A 247 14.18 -6.77 -19.32
CA THR A 247 12.75 -6.65 -19.64
C THR A 247 12.39 -7.35 -20.94
N ALA A 248 13.25 -7.27 -21.96
CA ALA A 248 13.04 -7.97 -23.24
C ALA A 248 13.11 -9.49 -23.10
N ALA A 249 13.96 -10.00 -22.21
CA ALA A 249 14.10 -11.43 -21.90
C ALA A 249 13.14 -11.91 -20.80
N ALA A 250 12.10 -11.12 -20.46
CA ALA A 250 11.11 -11.53 -19.47
C ALA A 250 10.32 -12.75 -19.96
N VAL A 251 10.16 -13.74 -19.09
CA VAL A 251 9.38 -14.94 -19.37
C VAL A 251 8.01 -14.81 -18.70
N ASP A 252 6.95 -14.79 -19.49
CA ASP A 252 5.58 -14.84 -19.01
C ASP A 252 5.18 -16.27 -18.67
N VAL A 253 4.79 -16.46 -17.41
CA VAL A 253 4.31 -17.71 -16.87
C VAL A 253 2.79 -17.73 -16.99
N GLN A 254 2.26 -18.77 -17.62
CA GLN A 254 0.81 -18.99 -17.72
C GLN A 254 0.36 -19.89 -16.58
N LEU A 255 -0.77 -19.53 -15.97
CA LEU A 255 -1.39 -20.31 -14.90
C LEU A 255 -2.57 -21.07 -15.46
N LEU A 256 -2.64 -22.37 -15.15
CA LEU A 256 -3.71 -23.24 -15.58
C LEU A 256 -4.37 -23.92 -14.38
N GLU A 257 -5.66 -24.19 -14.48
CA GLU A 257 -6.29 -25.17 -13.60
C GLU A 257 -5.58 -26.52 -13.72
N ARG A 258 -5.52 -27.28 -12.62
CA ARG A 258 -4.67 -28.48 -12.54
C ARG A 258 -4.99 -29.52 -13.62
N SER A 259 -6.27 -29.78 -13.88
CA SER A 259 -6.69 -30.70 -14.94
C SER A 259 -6.26 -30.23 -16.33
N ALA A 260 -6.36 -28.93 -16.62
CA ALA A 260 -5.91 -28.36 -17.89
C ALA A 260 -4.38 -28.40 -18.02
N TYR A 261 -3.67 -28.18 -16.91
CA TYR A 261 -2.22 -28.35 -16.86
C TYR A 261 -1.80 -29.79 -17.18
N ASP A 262 -2.46 -30.79 -16.60
CA ASP A 262 -2.10 -32.20 -16.81
C ASP A 262 -2.27 -32.61 -18.29
N VAL A 263 -3.34 -32.15 -18.93
CA VAL A 263 -3.57 -32.34 -20.38
C VAL A 263 -2.48 -31.66 -21.20
N ALA A 264 -2.14 -30.40 -20.88
CA ALA A 264 -1.10 -29.67 -21.59
C ALA A 264 0.27 -30.33 -21.40
N ALA A 265 0.62 -30.74 -20.18
CA ALA A 265 1.88 -31.41 -19.86
C ALA A 265 2.03 -32.74 -20.60
N ALA A 266 0.97 -33.54 -20.70
CA ALA A 266 0.95 -34.78 -21.48
C ALA A 266 1.16 -34.54 -22.98
N ALA A 267 0.70 -33.41 -23.51
CA ALA A 267 0.91 -32.99 -24.89
C ALA A 267 2.30 -32.37 -25.15
N GLY A 268 3.23 -32.41 -24.18
CA GLY A 268 4.54 -31.75 -24.29
C GLY A 268 4.49 -30.24 -24.05
N GLY A 269 3.44 -29.76 -23.36
CA GLY A 269 3.21 -28.37 -22.99
C GLY A 269 4.42 -27.73 -22.30
N GLY A 270 4.66 -26.46 -22.65
CA GLY A 270 5.94 -25.79 -22.46
C GLY A 270 6.35 -25.46 -21.01
N ALA A 271 7.62 -25.10 -20.85
CA ALA A 271 8.29 -24.80 -19.57
C ALA A 271 7.73 -23.57 -18.82
N THR A 272 6.79 -22.83 -19.41
CA THR A 272 6.18 -21.60 -18.87
C THR A 272 4.81 -21.83 -18.25
N LEU A 273 4.35 -23.08 -18.14
CA LEU A 273 3.06 -23.42 -17.55
C LEU A 273 3.21 -23.77 -16.06
N LEU A 274 2.32 -23.25 -15.23
CA LEU A 274 2.19 -23.65 -13.83
C LEU A 274 0.74 -24.06 -13.50
N PRO A 275 0.54 -25.20 -12.80
CA PRO A 275 -0.77 -25.55 -12.28
C PRO A 275 -1.08 -24.71 -11.04
N LEU A 276 -2.32 -24.24 -10.94
CA LEU A 276 -2.88 -23.71 -9.70
C LEU A 276 -2.92 -24.81 -8.63
N GLY A 277 -2.83 -24.39 -7.37
CA GLY A 277 -2.73 -25.28 -6.22
C GLY A 277 -1.50 -26.19 -6.22
N ALA A 278 -0.39 -25.76 -6.80
CA ALA A 278 0.90 -26.44 -6.66
C ALA A 278 1.51 -26.26 -5.29
N THR A 279 2.50 -27.08 -4.93
CA THR A 279 3.41 -26.71 -3.84
C THR A 279 4.49 -25.75 -4.34
N ALA A 280 5.07 -24.92 -3.46
CA ALA A 280 6.16 -24.02 -3.86
C ALA A 280 7.36 -24.80 -4.43
N VAL A 281 7.67 -25.97 -3.87
CA VAL A 281 8.71 -26.89 -4.38
C VAL A 281 8.37 -27.43 -5.77
N GLU A 282 7.13 -27.86 -6.00
CA GLU A 282 6.66 -28.32 -7.31
C GLU A 282 6.74 -27.19 -8.35
N ALA A 283 6.18 -26.02 -8.04
CA ALA A 283 6.23 -24.85 -8.92
C ALA A 283 7.68 -24.43 -9.24
N ALA A 284 8.57 -24.47 -8.24
CA ALA A 284 9.99 -24.18 -8.44
C ALA A 284 10.69 -25.23 -9.30
N LYS A 285 10.31 -26.51 -9.22
CA LYS A 285 10.85 -27.56 -10.09
C LYS A 285 10.38 -27.38 -11.54
N LEU A 286 9.11 -27.03 -11.74
CA LEU A 286 8.53 -26.80 -13.07
C LEU A 286 9.18 -25.60 -13.77
N LEU A 287 9.33 -24.48 -13.05
CA LEU A 287 9.97 -23.28 -13.60
C LEU A 287 11.50 -23.36 -13.64
N GLY A 288 12.11 -24.11 -12.70
CA GLY A 288 13.55 -24.23 -12.53
C GLY A 288 14.27 -25.04 -13.61
N GLY A 289 13.53 -25.74 -14.48
CA GLY A 289 14.06 -26.41 -15.67
C GLY A 289 14.54 -25.41 -16.73
N ARG A 290 13.95 -25.44 -17.93
CA ARG A 290 14.37 -24.60 -19.08
C ARG A 290 14.31 -23.09 -18.82
N ASN A 291 13.53 -22.64 -17.85
CA ASN A 291 13.35 -21.21 -17.49
C ASN A 291 14.14 -20.78 -16.24
N GLY A 292 14.94 -21.68 -15.63
CA GLY A 292 15.74 -21.37 -14.46
C GLY A 292 16.77 -20.25 -14.68
N GLY A 293 17.17 -20.04 -15.94
CA GLY A 293 18.10 -19.00 -16.37
C GLY A 293 17.48 -17.62 -16.63
N ALA A 294 16.15 -17.51 -16.76
CA ALA A 294 15.51 -16.23 -17.05
C ALA A 294 15.77 -15.21 -15.93
N ALA A 295 16.21 -13.99 -16.25
CA ALA A 295 16.43 -12.96 -15.25
C ALA A 295 15.11 -12.46 -14.63
N LEU A 296 14.02 -12.41 -15.41
CA LEU A 296 12.71 -11.95 -14.95
C LEU A 296 11.62 -12.96 -15.31
N LEU A 297 10.89 -13.43 -14.30
CA LEU A 297 9.64 -14.19 -14.48
C LEU A 297 8.46 -13.28 -14.16
N ARG A 298 7.45 -13.27 -15.03
CA ARG A 298 6.20 -12.53 -14.81
C ARG A 298 5.04 -13.49 -14.69
N LEU A 299 4.27 -13.35 -13.61
CA LEU A 299 3.01 -14.08 -13.45
C LEU A 299 1.85 -13.11 -13.62
N PRO A 300 0.70 -13.54 -14.18
CA PRO A 300 -0.50 -12.71 -14.23
C PRO A 300 -1.01 -12.39 -12.82
N HIS A 301 -0.85 -13.33 -11.89
CA HIS A 301 -1.11 -13.21 -10.46
C HIS A 301 -0.44 -14.34 -9.68
N ALA A 302 -0.51 -14.30 -8.34
CA ALA A 302 -0.19 -15.45 -7.48
C ALA A 302 -1.38 -15.99 -6.68
N ARG A 303 -2.60 -15.51 -6.96
CA ARG A 303 -3.83 -15.95 -6.29
C ARG A 303 -4.12 -17.43 -6.53
N GLY A 304 -4.31 -18.20 -5.45
CA GLY A 304 -4.60 -19.64 -5.53
C GLY A 304 -3.46 -20.47 -6.15
N LEU A 305 -2.29 -19.86 -6.34
CA LEU A 305 -1.17 -20.50 -7.03
C LEU A 305 -0.63 -21.65 -6.20
N LEU A 306 -0.52 -21.44 -4.88
CA LEU A 306 0.11 -22.39 -3.99
C LEU A 306 -0.87 -22.96 -2.98
N CYS A 307 -0.90 -24.29 -2.89
CA CYS A 307 -1.61 -25.02 -1.84
C CYS A 307 -0.73 -25.26 -0.60
N GLY A 308 0.59 -25.15 -0.74
CA GLY A 308 1.54 -25.47 0.32
C GLY A 308 2.96 -25.08 -0.07
N VAL A 309 3.87 -25.10 0.90
CA VAL A 309 5.31 -24.91 0.62
C VAL A 309 5.89 -26.16 -0.05
N GLY A 310 5.45 -27.34 0.37
CA GLY A 310 6.06 -28.62 -0.02
C GLY A 310 7.28 -28.98 0.83
N GLY A 311 7.86 -30.14 0.56
CA GLY A 311 9.04 -30.65 1.27
C GLY A 311 8.75 -31.08 2.72
N ARG A 312 9.74 -30.92 3.61
CA ARG A 312 9.64 -31.34 5.02
C ARG A 312 8.68 -30.43 5.81
N PRO A 313 7.95 -30.95 6.80
CA PRO A 313 7.09 -30.14 7.67
C PRO A 313 7.77 -28.92 8.32
N ALA A 314 9.08 -29.00 8.59
CA ALA A 314 9.89 -27.90 9.11
C ALA A 314 9.92 -26.69 8.15
N ALA A 315 10.05 -26.90 6.85
CA ALA A 315 10.09 -25.82 5.85
C ALA A 315 8.78 -25.01 5.82
N THR A 316 7.64 -25.68 6.02
CA THR A 316 6.34 -24.99 6.14
C THR A 316 6.28 -24.12 7.39
N ARG A 317 6.80 -24.60 8.54
CA ARG A 317 6.84 -23.82 9.79
C ARG A 317 7.78 -22.62 9.67
N GLU A 318 8.97 -22.82 9.12
CA GLU A 318 9.96 -21.77 8.87
C GLU A 318 9.39 -20.68 7.96
N PHE A 319 8.77 -21.07 6.84
CA PHE A 319 8.12 -20.11 5.95
C PHE A 319 7.00 -19.34 6.64
N ASN A 320 6.12 -20.01 7.37
CA ASN A 320 5.03 -19.34 8.09
C ASN A 320 5.55 -18.35 9.14
N HIS A 321 6.62 -18.70 9.85
CA HIS A 321 7.26 -17.81 10.81
C HIS A 321 7.84 -16.56 10.12
N PHE A 322 8.53 -16.75 9.00
CA PHE A 322 9.07 -15.68 8.16
C PHE A 322 7.97 -14.78 7.58
N ALA A 323 6.91 -15.35 7.02
CA ALA A 323 5.89 -14.61 6.29
C ALA A 323 4.89 -13.89 7.23
N GLN A 324 4.70 -14.39 8.46
CA GLN A 324 3.72 -13.85 9.39
C GLN A 324 3.86 -12.34 9.68
N PRO A 325 5.04 -11.78 9.97
CA PRO A 325 5.17 -10.33 10.17
C PRO A 325 5.00 -9.54 8.86
N LEU A 326 5.35 -10.13 7.71
CA LEU A 326 5.31 -9.47 6.40
C LEU A 326 3.90 -9.33 5.83
N LEU A 327 3.00 -10.24 6.20
CA LEU A 327 1.62 -10.33 5.71
C LEU A 327 0.59 -9.67 6.64
N ARG A 328 1.02 -8.80 7.55
CA ARG A 328 0.12 -8.01 8.39
C ARG A 328 -0.14 -6.66 7.76
N ALA A 329 -1.39 -6.40 7.38
CA ALA A 329 -1.79 -5.06 6.99
C ALA A 329 -1.84 -4.15 8.23
N PRO A 330 -1.31 -2.92 8.13
CA PRO A 330 -1.52 -1.92 9.17
C PRO A 330 -3.01 -1.60 9.29
N ALA A 331 -3.46 -1.24 10.49
CA ALA A 331 -4.86 -0.89 10.72
C ALA A 331 -5.28 0.31 9.86
N TRP A 332 -6.47 0.23 9.28
CA TRP A 332 -7.08 1.33 8.53
C TRP A 332 -8.14 2.00 9.40
N CYS A 333 -7.75 3.06 10.12
CA CYS A 333 -8.62 3.69 11.10
C CYS A 333 -9.14 5.05 10.64
N ALA A 334 -10.33 5.40 11.11
CA ALA A 334 -10.96 6.69 10.89
C ALA A 334 -11.87 7.04 12.06
N ARG A 335 -12.09 8.34 12.29
CA ARG A 335 -13.07 8.80 13.26
C ARG A 335 -14.46 8.39 12.79
N CYS A 336 -15.22 7.80 13.70
CA CYS A 336 -16.51 7.18 13.48
C CYS A 336 -17.39 7.34 14.71
N ALA A 337 -17.95 8.54 14.91
CA ALA A 337 -18.82 8.79 16.05
C ALA A 337 -20.25 8.28 15.79
N LYS A 338 -20.89 7.65 16.79
CA LYS A 338 -22.29 7.19 16.69
C LYS A 338 -23.26 8.30 16.26
N ARG A 339 -23.06 9.50 16.80
CA ARG A 339 -23.87 10.70 16.49
C ARG A 339 -23.81 11.14 15.03
N GLU A 340 -22.80 10.68 14.28
CA GLU A 340 -22.59 10.98 12.85
C GLU A 340 -23.15 9.86 11.95
N GLY A 341 -23.90 8.89 12.50
CA GLY A 341 -24.50 7.79 11.73
C GLY A 341 -23.47 6.77 11.20
N CYS A 342 -22.25 6.80 11.72
CA CYS A 342 -21.15 6.02 11.16
C CYS A 342 -21.33 4.48 11.26
N PRO A 343 -21.79 3.89 12.39
CA PRO A 343 -21.97 2.43 12.47
C PRO A 343 -22.97 1.87 11.45
N SER A 344 -24.08 2.56 11.20
CA SER A 344 -25.07 2.14 10.20
C SER A 344 -24.53 2.28 8.77
N ASN A 345 -23.66 3.26 8.51
CA ASN A 345 -22.99 3.37 7.22
C ASN A 345 -21.96 2.25 7.01
N LEU A 346 -21.15 1.92 8.02
CA LEU A 346 -20.17 0.84 7.93
C LEU A 346 -20.81 -0.54 7.77
N ALA A 347 -21.92 -0.79 8.46
CA ALA A 347 -22.66 -2.06 8.38
C ALA A 347 -23.22 -2.36 6.97
N LYS A 348 -23.29 -1.36 6.08
CA LYS A 348 -23.64 -1.56 4.66
C LYS A 348 -22.58 -2.34 3.89
N TRP A 349 -21.33 -2.30 4.35
CA TRP A 349 -20.18 -2.80 3.58
C TRP A 349 -19.32 -3.81 4.34
N LEU A 350 -19.36 -3.79 5.66
CA LEU A 350 -18.47 -4.58 6.50
C LEU A 350 -19.25 -5.39 7.54
N THR A 351 -18.73 -6.58 7.83
CA THR A 351 -19.24 -7.43 8.90
C THR A 351 -18.72 -6.97 10.27
N PRO A 352 -19.39 -7.34 11.38
CA PRO A 352 -18.89 -7.05 12.72
C PRO A 352 -17.44 -7.48 12.95
N GLU A 353 -17.00 -8.61 12.37
CA GLU A 353 -15.64 -9.14 12.50
C GLU A 353 -14.59 -8.27 11.78
N GLN A 354 -14.97 -7.69 10.65
CA GLN A 354 -14.12 -6.77 9.88
C GLN A 354 -14.03 -5.39 10.55
N THR A 355 -15.03 -5.05 11.36
CA THR A 355 -15.02 -3.82 12.15
C THR A 355 -14.31 -4.04 13.48
N GLY A 356 -13.13 -3.46 13.66
CA GLY A 356 -12.45 -3.52 14.95
C GLY A 356 -13.26 -2.79 16.03
N SER A 357 -13.27 -3.33 17.25
CA SER A 357 -13.82 -2.62 18.42
C SER A 357 -13.22 -1.22 18.49
N PRO A 358 -14.04 -0.17 18.77
CA PRO A 358 -13.53 1.18 18.90
C PRO A 358 -12.44 1.16 19.98
N ARG A 359 -11.19 1.45 19.60
CA ARG A 359 -10.26 2.03 20.58
C ARG A 359 -10.98 3.31 21.03
N GLY A 360 -11.10 3.53 22.35
CA GLY A 360 -11.98 4.57 22.90
C GLY A 360 -11.90 5.91 22.15
N HIS A 361 -12.96 6.72 22.24
CA HIS A 361 -13.14 8.03 21.59
C HIS A 361 -13.76 8.06 20.18
N GLY A 362 -14.56 7.06 19.81
CA GLY A 362 -15.38 7.14 18.60
C GLY A 362 -14.56 7.04 17.32
N GLU A 363 -13.58 6.15 17.31
CA GLU A 363 -12.83 5.72 16.13
C GLU A 363 -13.27 4.32 15.71
N TRP A 364 -13.09 4.01 14.44
CA TRP A 364 -13.29 2.69 13.87
C TRP A 364 -12.03 2.28 13.10
N CYS A 365 -11.73 0.98 13.06
CA CYS A 365 -10.62 0.44 12.28
C CYS A 365 -11.03 -0.78 11.46
N LEU A 366 -10.63 -0.84 10.19
CA LEU A 366 -10.69 -2.04 9.39
C LEU A 366 -9.70 -3.08 9.93
N ARG A 367 -10.20 -4.28 10.20
CA ARG A 367 -9.36 -5.44 10.45
C ARG A 367 -9.23 -6.25 9.16
N THR A 368 -8.03 -6.29 8.62
CA THR A 368 -7.68 -7.18 7.51
C THR A 368 -6.90 -8.37 8.08
N PRO A 369 -7.53 -9.54 8.27
CA PRO A 369 -6.82 -10.70 8.78
C PRO A 369 -5.72 -11.11 7.79
N PRO A 370 -4.58 -11.63 8.28
CA PRO A 370 -3.58 -12.23 7.40
C PRO A 370 -4.18 -13.44 6.68
N PRO A 371 -3.66 -13.80 5.50
CA PRO A 371 -4.13 -14.97 4.78
C PRO A 371 -3.86 -16.26 5.59
N PRO A 372 -4.60 -17.35 5.33
CA PRO A 372 -4.40 -18.62 6.01
C PRO A 372 -2.95 -19.09 5.90
N ARG A 373 -2.41 -19.65 6.98
CA ARG A 373 -1.06 -20.24 6.97
C ARG A 373 -1.07 -21.57 6.22
N PHE A 374 0.03 -21.88 5.54
CA PHE A 374 0.22 -23.23 5.00
C PHE A 374 0.28 -24.26 6.13
N ARG A 375 -0.20 -25.48 5.87
CA ARG A 375 -0.18 -26.58 6.82
C ARG A 375 0.61 -27.76 6.26
N PRO A 376 1.52 -28.38 7.02
CA PRO A 376 2.28 -29.53 6.54
C PRO A 376 1.36 -30.65 6.03
N GLY A 377 1.58 -31.10 4.79
CA GLY A 377 0.81 -32.19 4.18
C GLY A 377 -0.65 -31.86 3.86
N GLN A 378 -1.11 -30.62 4.03
CA GLN A 378 -2.47 -30.20 3.73
C GLN A 378 -2.48 -29.10 2.67
N CYS A 379 -3.41 -29.21 1.72
CA CYS A 379 -3.71 -28.18 0.74
C CYS A 379 -4.45 -27.02 1.44
N VAL A 380 -3.85 -25.83 1.44
CA VAL A 380 -4.43 -24.58 1.95
C VAL A 380 -4.34 -23.52 0.87
N LEU A 381 -5.34 -23.47 0.00
CA LEU A 381 -5.49 -22.41 -0.97
C LEU A 381 -5.92 -21.11 -0.29
N ASN A 382 -5.54 -19.98 -0.89
CA ASN A 382 -6.18 -18.72 -0.57
C ASN A 382 -7.55 -18.68 -1.26
N ASP A 383 -8.56 -18.12 -0.59
CA ASP A 383 -9.89 -17.88 -1.16
C ASP A 383 -9.77 -16.84 -2.30
N ALA A 384 -9.48 -17.34 -3.50
CA ALA A 384 -9.44 -16.58 -4.73
C ALA A 384 -10.46 -17.07 -5.77
N VAL A 385 -11.29 -18.05 -5.39
CA VAL A 385 -12.19 -18.79 -6.30
C VAL A 385 -13.66 -18.67 -5.88
N THR A 386 -14.06 -17.62 -5.16
CA THR A 386 -15.47 -17.28 -4.99
C THR A 386 -15.76 -15.83 -5.32
#